data_AF-A0A7Y7AEA9-F1
#
_entry.id   AF-A0A7Y7AEA9-F1
#
_cell.length_a   1.000
_cell.length_b   1.000
_cell.length_c   1.000
_cell.angle_alpha   90.00
_cell.angle_beta   90.00
_cell.angle_gamma   90.00
#
_symmetry.space_group_name_H-M   'P 1'
#
loop_
_entity.id
_entity.type
_entity.pdbx_description
1 polymer ?
#
loop_
_entity_poly.entity_id
_entity_poly.type
_entity_poly.pdbx_seq_one_letter_code
_entity_poly.pdbx_strand_id
1 'polypeptide(L)' 'MRFSLSPLVSDVFILIYAIATLYLRFKLENEVLLSTTASLLVGFVFVFFIWVMIKAKVLNPNWFGLFKSKKQ' A
#
# COMPACT_ATOMS: atom_id res chain seq x y z
N MET A 1 22.85 6.50 -4.54
CA MET A 1 22.14 5.85 -5.68
C MET A 1 20.65 5.99 -5.43
N ARG A 2 19.90 6.59 -6.37
CA ARG A 2 18.46 6.85 -6.25
C ARG A 2 17.69 5.60 -6.73
N PHE A 3 17.49 4.61 -5.88
CA PHE A 3 16.68 3.42 -6.17
C PHE A 3 15.18 3.75 -6.12
N SER A 4 14.74 4.72 -6.93
CA SER A 4 13.31 4.99 -7.11
C SER A 4 12.79 4.11 -8.24
N LEU A 5 11.83 3.25 -7.92
CA LEU A 5 11.11 2.49 -8.95
C LEU A 5 10.39 3.46 -9.89
N SER A 6 10.22 3.06 -11.16
CA SER A 6 9.45 3.86 -12.11
C SER A 6 8.02 4.04 -11.61
N PRO A 7 7.34 5.13 -11.98
CA PRO A 7 6.06 5.44 -11.35
C PRO A 7 4.96 4.40 -11.63
N LEU A 8 4.94 3.83 -12.84
CA LEU A 8 4.04 2.74 -13.21
C LEU A 8 4.31 1.46 -12.40
N VAL A 9 5.58 1.11 -12.17
CA VAL A 9 5.93 -0.08 -11.37
C VAL A 9 5.53 0.11 -9.92
N SER A 10 5.68 1.32 -9.39
CA SER A 10 5.23 1.65 -8.03
C SER A 10 3.72 1.53 -7.88
N ASP A 11 2.96 2.00 -8.88
CA ASP A 11 1.49 1.92 -8.89
C ASP A 11 1.00 0.47 -8.95
N VAL A 12 1.58 -0.34 -9.83
CA VAL A 12 1.26 -1.77 -9.95
C VAL A 12 1.62 -2.52 -8.66
N PHE A 13 2.78 -2.20 -8.06
CA PHE A 13 3.19 -2.80 -6.79
C PHE A 13 2.20 -2.50 -5.66
N ILE A 14 1.78 -1.23 -5.52
CA ILE A 14 0.79 -0.82 -4.51
C ILE A 14 -0.55 -1.51 -4.76
N LEU A 15 -0.96 -1.65 -6.02
CA LEU A 15 -2.21 -2.33 -6.37
C LEU A 15 -2.17 -3.82 -5.99
N ILE A 16 -1.10 -4.54 -6.36
CA ILE A 16 -0.91 -5.94 -5.99
C ILE A 16 -0.86 -6.09 -4.46
N TYR A 17 -0.14 -5.20 -3.77
CA TYR A 17 -0.06 -5.17 -2.31
C TYR A 17 -1.44 -4.95 -1.67
N ALA A 18 -2.24 -4.02 -2.17
CA ALA A 18 -3.60 -3.77 -1.69
C ALA A 18 -4.50 -5.00 -1.86
N ILE A 19 -4.43 -5.67 -3.01
CA ILE A 19 -5.20 -6.90 -3.27
C ILE A 19 -4.75 -8.02 -2.32
N ALA A 20 -3.44 -8.22 -2.16
CA ALA A 20 -2.89 -9.23 -1.28
C ALA A 20 -3.26 -9.00 0.19
N THR A 21 -3.20 -7.75 0.66
CA THR A 21 -3.58 -7.39 2.04
C THR A 21 -5.08 -7.53 2.29
N LEU A 22 -5.95 -7.22 1.31
CA LEU A 22 -7.38 -7.53 1.40
C LEU A 22 -7.63 -9.04 1.45
N TYR A 23 -6.94 -9.82 0.62
CA TYR A 23 -7.08 -11.29 0.66
C TYR A 23 -6.67 -11.85 2.02
N LEU A 24 -5.53 -11.41 2.56
CA LEU A 24 -5.08 -11.78 3.90
C LEU A 24 -6.07 -11.33 4.97
N ARG A 25 -6.67 -10.14 4.83
CA ARG A 25 -7.71 -9.63 5.75
C ARG A 25 -8.89 -10.59 5.84
N PHE A 26 -9.47 -10.98 4.70
CA PHE A 26 -10.60 -11.91 4.68
C PHE A 26 -10.24 -13.28 5.24
N LYS A 27 -9.02 -13.77 4.95
CA LYS A 27 -8.55 -15.04 5.50
C LYS A 27 -8.35 -14.97 7.01
N LEU A 28 -7.77 -13.88 7.53
CA LEU A 28 -7.57 -13.70 8.98
C LEU A 28 -8.90 -13.58 9.74
N GLU A 29 -9.86 -12.86 9.16
CA GLU A 29 -11.18 -12.64 9.78
C GLU A 29 -11.99 -13.94 9.88
N ASN A 30 -11.79 -14.88 8.96
CA ASN A 30 -12.45 -16.18 8.99
C ASN A 30 -11.83 -17.17 9.99
N GLU A 31 -10.52 -17.06 10.25
CA GLU A 31 -9.76 -18.00 11.09
C GLU A 31 -9.62 -17.52 12.54
N VAL A 32 -9.66 -16.20 12.77
CA VAL A 32 -9.37 -15.59 14.07
C VAL A 32 -10.49 -14.63 14.44
N LEU A 33 -11.03 -14.78 15.65
CA LEU A 33 -11.98 -13.83 16.23
C LEU A 33 -11.23 -12.54 16.60
N LEU A 34 -10.96 -11.70 15.61
CA LEU A 34 -10.26 -10.43 15.79
C LEU A 34 -11.16 -9.45 16.52
N SER A 35 -10.68 -8.93 17.65
CA SER A 35 -11.34 -7.80 18.30
C SER A 35 -11.30 -6.55 17.41
N THR A 36 -12.26 -5.64 17.57
CA THR A 36 -12.33 -4.38 16.81
C THR A 36 -11.01 -3.61 16.84
N THR A 37 -10.34 -3.61 18.00
CA THR A 37 -9.05 -2.94 18.20
C THR A 37 -7.93 -3.60 17.38
N ALA A 38 -7.86 -4.93 17.36
CA ALA A 38 -6.86 -5.66 16.56
C ALA A 38 -7.07 -5.42 15.05
N SER A 39 -8.33 -5.41 14.59
CA SER A 39 -8.70 -5.16 13.20
C SER A 39 -8.28 -3.76 12.72
N LEU A 40 -8.42 -2.74 13.58
CA LEU A 40 -7.92 -1.38 13.32
C LEU A 40 -6.40 -1.33 13.28
N LEU A 41 -5.72 -1.98 14.22
CA LEU A 41 -4.25 -2.03 14.28
C LEU A 41 -3.65 -2.68 13.03
N VAL A 42 -4.20 -3.83 12.60
CA VAL A 42 -3.75 -4.53 11.39
C VAL A 42 -3.96 -3.66 10.14
N GLY A 43 -5.13 -3.01 10.02
CA GLY A 43 -5.38 -2.07 8.92
C GLY A 43 -4.41 -0.89 8.92
N PHE A 44 -4.15 -0.32 10.10
CA PHE A 44 -3.20 0.79 10.26
C PHE A 44 -1.80 0.39 9.83
N VAL A 45 -1.32 -0.79 10.23
CA VAL A 45 0.02 -1.30 9.85
C VAL A 45 0.15 -1.46 8.34
N PHE A 46 -0.87 -1.97 7.65
CA PHE A 46 -0.85 -2.11 6.19
C PHE A 46 -0.74 -0.77 5.46
N VAL A 47 -1.48 0.25 5.91
CA VAL A 47 -1.39 1.61 5.33
C VAL A 47 -0.05 2.26 5.69
N PHE A 48 0.40 2.10 6.94
CA PHE A 48 1.65 2.65 7.43
C PHE A 48 2.86 2.10 6.67
N PHE A 49 2.84 0.81 6.31
CA PHE A 49 3.88 0.19 5.50
C PHE A 49 4.05 0.88 4.13
N ILE A 50 2.95 1.10 3.41
CA ILE A 50 2.97 1.83 2.12
C ILE A 50 3.50 3.26 2.33
N TRP A 51 3.03 3.94 3.38
CA TRP A 51 3.47 5.30 3.69
C TRP A 51 4.98 5.40 3.92
N VAL A 52 5.55 4.48 4.69
CA VAL A 52 7.01 4.42 4.92
C VAL A 52 7.76 4.20 3.61
N MET A 53 7.29 3.29 2.74
CA MET A 53 7.93 3.04 1.45
C MET A 53 7.91 4.25 0.51
N ILE A 54 6.81 5.01 0.51
CA ILE A 54 6.71 6.28 -0.23
C ILE A 54 7.66 7.32 0.37
N LYS A 55 7.67 7.47 1.70
CA LYS A 55 8.51 8.45 2.40
C LYS A 55 10.01 8.15 2.25
N ALA A 56 10.37 6.88 2.21
CA ALA A 56 11.73 6.40 1.95
C ALA A 56 12.16 6.57 0.48
N LYS A 57 11.30 7.09 -0.40
CA LYS A 57 11.52 7.25 -1.85
C LYS A 57 11.82 5.93 -2.58
N VAL A 58 11.40 4.81 -2.01
CA VAL A 58 11.47 3.49 -2.65
C VAL A 58 10.36 3.37 -3.69
N LEU A 59 9.15 3.80 -3.32
CA LEU A 59 7.99 3.89 -4.21
C LEU A 59 7.77 5.35 -4.63
N ASN A 60 7.52 5.56 -5.92
CA ASN A 60 7.17 6.86 -6.48
C ASN A 60 5.84 6.75 -7.25
N PRO A 61 4.71 6.54 -6.56
CA PRO A 61 3.44 6.30 -7.23
C PRO A 61 2.98 7.53 -8.04
N ASN A 62 2.53 7.28 -9.26
CA ASN A 62 1.84 8.28 -10.09
C ASN A 62 0.32 8.11 -10.02
N TRP A 63 -0.17 7.13 -9.24
CA TRP A 63 -1.57 6.78 -9.09
C TRP A 63 -2.28 6.61 -10.44
N PHE A 64 -1.64 5.92 -11.38
CA PHE A 64 -2.12 5.74 -12.76
C PHE A 64 -2.40 7.07 -13.48
N GLY A 65 -1.71 8.15 -13.09
CA GLY A 65 -1.92 9.49 -13.62
C GLY A 65 -3.22 10.17 -13.16
N LEU A 66 -3.91 9.63 -12.14
CA LEU A 66 -5.11 10.24 -11.54
C LEU A 66 -4.83 11.62 -10.98
N PHE A 67 -3.69 11.77 -10.32
CA PHE A 67 -3.18 13.08 -9.94
C PHE A 67 -2.34 13.55 -11.12
N LYS A 68 -2.91 14.40 -11.97
CA LYS A 68 -2.10 15.17 -12.93
C LYS A 68 -1.06 15.93 -12.10
N SER A 69 0.15 15.39 -12.01
CA SER A 69 1.31 16.22 -11.71
C SER A 69 1.22 17.34 -12.73
N LYS A 70 1.04 18.58 -12.26
CA LYS A 70 1.11 19.77 -13.11
C LYS A 70 2.30 19.54 -14.04
N LYS A 71 2.04 19.50 -15.35
CA LYS A 71 3.09 19.48 -16.37
C LYS A 71 4.12 20.53 -15.94
N GLN A 72 5.33 20.08 -15.61
CA GLN A 72 6.50 20.93 -15.81
C GLN A 72 6.89 20.79 -17.27
#